data_AF-A0AAV4GUC4-F1
#
_entry.id   AF-A0AAV4GUC4-F1
#
_cell.length_a   1.000
_cell.length_b   1.000
_cell.length_c   1.000
_cell.angle_alpha   90.00
_cell.angle_beta   90.00
_cell.angle_gamma   90.00
#
_symmetry.space_group_name_H-M   'P 1'
#
loop_
_entity.id
_entity.type
_entity.pdbx_description
1 polymer ?
#
loop_
_entity_poly.entity_id
_entity_poly.type
_entity_poly.pdbx_seq_one_letter_code
_entity_poly.pdbx_strand_id
1 'polypeptide(L)'
;MKDMPTGFPTIRRKENNFKAEKRHWYGQLAREWLEYEAAKRGIFIEHMFNVGDRKMGEKKIPVDGYHPESKTVFQFHGCMWHGHRCYVTRGMDENPLNGKPFDELDEKTGEITKYLREELKVNVVEMRECSWNNKKKRNMKS
;
A
#
# COMPACT_ATOMS: atom_id res chain seq x y z
N MET A 1 -9.35 -12.31 -19.95
CA MET A 1 -8.78 -11.63 -18.75
C MET A 1 -9.58 -10.35 -18.55
N LYS A 2 -10.06 -10.03 -17.35
CA LYS A 2 -10.72 -8.72 -17.11
C LYS A 2 -9.63 -7.65 -17.11
N ASP A 3 -9.79 -6.60 -17.92
CA ASP A 3 -8.89 -5.45 -17.93
C ASP A 3 -8.79 -4.85 -16.52
N MET A 4 -7.57 -4.46 -16.13
CA MET A 4 -7.39 -3.74 -14.87
C MET A 4 -8.19 -2.43 -14.92
N PRO A 5 -9.02 -2.11 -13.93
CA PRO A 5 -9.71 -0.84 -13.87
C PRO A 5 -8.67 0.27 -13.65
N THR A 6 -8.12 0.77 -14.74
CA THR A 6 -7.19 1.91 -14.77
C THR A 6 -8.00 3.16 -15.06
N GLY A 7 -8.79 3.57 -14.06
CA GLY A 7 -9.59 4.79 -14.10
C GLY A 7 -9.46 5.55 -12.80
N PHE A 8 -8.87 6.75 -12.87
CA PHE A 8 -8.80 7.65 -11.72
C PHE A 8 -10.19 8.28 -11.47
N PRO A 9 -10.81 8.13 -10.29
CA PRO A 9 -11.96 8.96 -9.95
C PRO A 9 -11.48 10.42 -9.86
N THR A 10 -11.96 11.25 -10.80
CA THR A 10 -11.70 12.70 -10.82
C THR A 10 -12.70 13.38 -9.89
N ILE A 11 -12.32 13.62 -8.64
CA ILE A 11 -13.16 14.38 -7.70
C ILE A 11 -12.95 15.87 -7.93
N ARG A 12 -14.03 16.57 -8.25
CA ARG A 12 -14.08 18.00 -8.56
C ARG A 12 -14.80 18.73 -7.43
N ARG A 13 -14.07 19.42 -6.55
CA ARG A 13 -14.64 20.20 -5.44
C ARG A 13 -14.79 21.67 -5.84
N LYS A 14 -15.97 22.24 -5.61
CA LYS A 14 -16.29 23.64 -5.93
C LYS A 14 -15.48 24.59 -5.02
N GLU A 15 -15.23 24.18 -3.79
CA GLU A 15 -14.49 24.96 -2.79
C GLU A 15 -13.05 25.30 -3.19
N ASN A 16 -12.41 24.53 -4.09
CA ASN A 16 -11.04 24.78 -4.56
C ASN A 16 -10.96 25.08 -6.08
N ASN A 17 -11.99 25.69 -6.67
CA ASN A 17 -12.01 26.07 -8.10
C ASN A 17 -11.61 24.92 -9.05
N PHE A 18 -12.00 23.68 -8.74
CA PHE A 18 -11.66 22.51 -9.57
C PHE A 18 -10.15 22.27 -9.76
N LYS A 19 -9.29 22.89 -8.94
CA LYS A 19 -7.83 22.66 -8.99
C LYS A 19 -7.51 21.23 -8.60
N ALA A 20 -6.64 20.59 -9.37
CA ALA A 20 -6.09 19.30 -9.03
C ALA A 20 -5.20 19.43 -7.79
N GLU A 21 -5.71 19.00 -6.63
CA GLU A 21 -4.88 18.84 -5.45
C GLU A 21 -4.02 17.58 -5.61
N LYS A 22 -2.70 17.72 -5.45
CA LYS A 22 -1.80 16.57 -5.34
C LYS A 22 -2.11 15.86 -4.03
N ARG A 23 -3.03 14.89 -4.06
CA ARG A 23 -3.20 13.95 -2.95
C ARG A 23 -1.89 13.20 -2.76
N HIS A 24 -1.43 13.08 -1.51
CA HIS A 24 -0.23 12.36 -1.08
C HIS A 24 0.19 11.28 -2.09
N TRP A 25 1.25 11.53 -2.84
CA TRP A 25 1.72 10.62 -3.89
C TRP A 25 2.02 9.22 -3.32
N TYR A 26 2.48 9.17 -2.07
CA TYR A 26 2.72 7.95 -1.31
C TYR A 26 1.47 7.08 -1.11
N GLY A 27 0.27 7.67 -1.01
CA GLY A 27 -0.98 6.92 -0.84
C GLY A 27 -1.61 6.46 -2.15
N GLN A 28 -1.19 7.01 -3.29
CA GLN A 28 -1.82 6.70 -4.58
C GLN A 28 -1.49 5.28 -5.06
N LEU A 29 -0.24 4.83 -4.90
CA LEU A 29 0.17 3.48 -5.31
C LEU A 29 -0.46 2.40 -4.43
N ALA A 30 -0.52 2.62 -3.12
CA ALA A 30 -1.19 1.72 -2.19
C ALA A 30 -2.67 1.57 -2.56
N ARG A 31 -3.38 2.69 -2.75
CA ARG A 31 -4.78 2.67 -3.19
C ARG A 31 -4.96 1.93 -4.51
N GLU A 32 -4.15 2.24 -5.52
CA GLU A 32 -4.22 1.60 -6.84
C GLU A 32 -4.09 0.07 -6.72
N TRP A 33 -3.12 -0.40 -5.92
CA TRP A 33 -2.93 -1.82 -5.69
C TRP A 33 -4.09 -2.47 -4.90
N LEU A 34 -4.63 -1.79 -3.89
CA LEU A 34 -5.76 -2.28 -3.10
C LEU A 34 -7.01 -2.43 -3.97
N GLU A 35 -7.33 -1.43 -4.80
CA GLU A 35 -8.46 -1.48 -5.74
C GLU A 35 -8.26 -2.60 -6.78
N TYR A 36 -7.02 -2.81 -7.24
CA TYR A 36 -6.69 -3.94 -8.11
C TYR A 36 -6.92 -5.28 -7.42
N GLU A 37 -6.48 -5.47 -6.18
CA GLU A 37 -6.70 -6.73 -5.44
C GLU A 37 -8.19 -6.95 -5.12
N ALA A 38 -8.93 -5.89 -4.77
CA ALA A 38 -10.37 -5.92 -4.56
C ALA A 38 -11.10 -6.40 -5.82
N ALA A 39 -10.82 -5.77 -6.97
CA ALA A 39 -11.42 -6.13 -8.25
C ALA A 39 -11.03 -7.54 -8.72
N LYS A 40 -9.76 -7.93 -8.54
CA LYS A 40 -9.25 -9.26 -8.90
C LYS A 40 -9.92 -10.37 -8.11
N ARG A 41 -10.20 -10.14 -6.82
CA ARG A 41 -10.78 -11.13 -5.91
C ARG A 41 -12.31 -11.05 -5.82
N GLY A 42 -12.91 -9.97 -6.31
CA GLY A 42 -14.34 -9.71 -6.15
C GLY A 42 -14.74 -9.46 -4.70
N ILE A 43 -13.87 -8.79 -3.92
CA ILE A 43 -14.11 -8.48 -2.50
C ILE A 43 -14.08 -6.97 -2.25
N PHE A 44 -14.65 -6.53 -1.14
CA PHE A 44 -14.55 -5.15 -0.67
C PHE A 44 -13.41 -5.01 0.34
N ILE A 45 -12.37 -4.23 0.02
CA ILE A 45 -11.24 -3.99 0.94
C ILE A 45 -11.44 -2.62 1.60
N GLU A 46 -11.60 -2.61 2.92
CA GLU A 46 -11.65 -1.39 3.73
C GLU A 46 -10.27 -0.72 3.76
N HIS A 47 -10.19 0.57 3.43
CA HIS A 47 -8.96 1.35 3.46
C HIS A 47 -9.22 2.84 3.68
N MET A 48 -8.15 3.63 3.91
CA MET A 48 -8.22 5.07 4.22
C MET A 48 -9.17 5.87 3.33
N PHE A 49 -9.22 5.57 2.03
CA PHE A 49 -9.99 6.34 1.05
C PHE A 49 -11.48 5.96 0.91
N ASN A 50 -11.96 4.89 1.56
CA ASN A 50 -13.37 4.47 1.47
C ASN A 50 -14.08 4.40 2.83
N VAL A 51 -13.43 3.86 3.85
CA VAL A 51 -13.97 3.67 5.21
C VAL A 51 -13.17 4.46 6.25
N GLY A 52 -11.95 4.87 5.92
CA GLY A 52 -11.04 5.60 6.81
C GLY A 52 -9.88 4.73 7.29
N ASP A 53 -9.03 5.32 8.13
CA ASP A 53 -7.84 4.63 8.64
C ASP A 53 -8.21 3.47 9.56
N ARG A 54 -7.60 2.32 9.33
CA ARG A 54 -7.81 1.13 10.15
C ARG A 54 -6.56 0.81 10.96
N LYS A 55 -6.78 0.45 12.23
CA LYS A 55 -5.73 0.03 13.16
C LYS A 55 -6.06 -1.33 13.74
N MET A 56 -5.06 -2.20 13.86
CA MET A 56 -5.23 -3.60 14.26
C MET A 56 -4.51 -3.90 15.58
N GLY A 57 -5.17 -4.70 16.42
CA GLY A 57 -4.62 -5.19 17.68
C GLY A 57 -4.49 -4.14 18.78
N GLU A 58 -4.04 -4.57 19.96
CA GLU A 58 -3.80 -3.69 21.11
C GLU A 58 -2.72 -2.65 20.84
N LYS A 59 -1.73 -3.01 20.00
CA LYS A 59 -0.67 -2.10 19.55
C LYS A 59 -1.16 -1.04 18.55
N LYS A 60 -2.45 -1.09 18.15
CA LYS A 60 -3.10 -0.14 17.22
C LYS A 60 -2.28 0.09 15.95
N ILE A 61 -1.75 -0.99 15.38
CA ILE A 61 -0.89 -0.94 14.18
C ILE A 61 -1.73 -0.48 12.99
N PRO A 62 -1.38 0.61 12.29
CA PRO A 62 -2.09 1.03 11.10
C PRO A 62 -1.91 0.01 9.97
N VAL A 63 -2.98 -0.21 9.19
CA VAL A 63 -2.95 -1.09 8.03
C VAL A 63 -3.49 -0.40 6.79
N ASP A 64 -2.92 -0.69 5.62
CA ASP A 64 -3.33 -0.05 4.36
C ASP A 64 -4.70 -0.52 3.89
N GLY A 65 -4.98 -1.81 4.03
CA GLY A 65 -6.27 -2.40 3.68
C GLY A 65 -6.66 -3.57 4.56
N TYR A 66 -7.96 -3.80 4.72
CA TYR A 66 -8.49 -4.94 5.46
C TYR A 66 -9.79 -5.47 4.88
N HIS A 67 -9.91 -6.79 4.84
CA HIS A 67 -11.14 -7.49 4.51
C HIS A 67 -11.62 -8.27 5.75
N PRO A 68 -12.72 -7.86 6.40
CA PRO A 68 -13.21 -8.49 7.63
C PRO A 68 -13.61 -9.96 7.48
N GLU A 69 -14.31 -10.31 6.41
CA GLU A 69 -14.88 -11.65 6.24
C GLU A 69 -13.80 -12.72 6.19
N SER A 70 -12.71 -12.47 5.45
CA SER A 70 -11.56 -13.38 5.35
C SER A 70 -10.45 -13.07 6.35
N LYS A 71 -10.68 -12.15 7.28
CA LYS A 71 -9.68 -11.62 8.24
C LYS A 71 -8.33 -11.37 7.57
N THR A 72 -8.34 -10.67 6.44
CA THR A 72 -7.14 -10.47 5.61
C THR A 72 -6.72 -9.01 5.62
N VAL A 73 -5.50 -8.77 6.08
CA VAL A 73 -4.81 -7.49 5.98
C VAL A 73 -4.05 -7.43 4.65
N PHE A 74 -4.13 -6.29 3.99
CA PHE A 74 -3.39 -5.96 2.78
C PHE A 74 -2.42 -4.82 3.13
N GLN A 75 -1.12 -5.02 2.89
CA GLN A 75 -0.05 -4.07 3.21
C GLN A 75 0.74 -3.72 1.96
N PHE A 76 0.87 -2.42 1.69
CA PHE A 76 1.63 -1.90 0.58
C PHE A 76 2.91 -1.23 1.07
N HIS A 77 4.04 -1.84 0.72
CA HIS A 77 5.34 -1.44 1.22
C HIS A 77 6.06 -0.56 0.19
N GLY A 78 5.95 0.76 0.37
CA GLY A 78 6.77 1.75 -0.33
C GLY A 78 8.26 1.48 -0.08
N CYS A 79 9.06 1.30 -1.12
CA CYS A 79 10.43 0.77 -0.96
C CYS A 79 11.32 1.71 -0.12
N MET A 80 11.13 3.03 -0.29
CA MET A 80 11.83 4.05 0.48
C MET A 80 11.46 4.05 1.98
N TRP A 81 10.19 3.77 2.31
CA TRP A 81 9.70 3.83 3.69
C TRP A 81 9.82 2.51 4.46
N HIS A 82 9.90 1.41 3.72
CA HIS A 82 9.89 0.04 4.27
C HIS A 82 11.19 -0.70 3.98
N GLY A 83 12.28 0.01 3.72
CA GLY A 83 13.62 -0.59 3.75
C GLY A 83 14.02 -1.48 2.58
N HIS A 84 13.19 -1.60 1.54
CA HIS A 84 13.44 -2.61 0.52
C HIS A 84 14.57 -2.20 -0.43
N ARG A 85 15.66 -2.96 -0.40
CA ARG A 85 16.83 -2.79 -1.28
C ARG A 85 16.48 -3.18 -2.73
N CYS A 86 16.28 -2.17 -3.57
CA CYS A 86 15.94 -2.35 -4.99
C CYS A 86 16.37 -1.14 -5.83
N TYR A 87 15.93 -1.06 -7.09
CA TYR A 87 16.26 0.08 -7.97
C TYR A 87 15.76 1.44 -7.43
N VAL A 88 14.75 1.46 -6.55
CA VAL A 88 14.21 2.69 -5.94
C VAL A 88 15.14 3.24 -4.85
N THR A 89 15.86 2.37 -4.16
CA THR A 89 16.75 2.70 -3.02
C THR A 89 18.23 2.51 -3.38
N ARG A 90 18.53 2.32 -4.67
CA ARG A 90 19.89 2.00 -5.14
C ARG A 90 20.84 3.17 -4.88
N GLY A 91 21.98 2.85 -4.27
CA GLY A 91 23.01 3.85 -3.95
C GLY A 91 22.68 4.70 -2.72
N MET A 92 21.71 4.27 -1.90
CA MET A 92 21.34 4.93 -0.65
C MET A 92 21.40 3.89 0.47
N ASP A 93 21.99 4.26 1.61
CA ASP A 93 22.07 3.40 2.79
C ASP A 93 20.98 3.71 3.83
N GLU A 94 20.47 4.94 3.80
CA GLU A 94 19.43 5.44 4.68
C GLU A 94 18.34 6.18 3.88
N ASN A 95 17.16 6.25 4.46
CA ASN A 95 16.06 7.02 3.89
C ASN A 95 16.37 8.53 4.06
N PRO A 96 16.46 9.30 2.96
CA PRO A 96 16.88 10.70 2.99
C PRO A 96 15.87 11.64 3.68
N LEU A 97 14.65 11.19 3.95
CA LEU A 97 13.59 12.00 4.58
C LEU A 97 13.58 11.87 6.10
N ASN A 98 14.11 10.78 6.66
CA ASN A 98 14.08 10.55 8.11
C ASN A 98 15.42 10.05 8.69
N GLY A 99 16.45 9.87 7.86
CA GLY A 99 17.79 9.43 8.28
C GLY A 99 17.85 7.99 8.82
N LYS A 100 16.79 7.19 8.62
CA LYS A 100 16.78 5.80 9.12
C LYS A 100 17.48 4.87 8.14
N PRO A 101 18.36 3.96 8.62
CA PRO A 101 18.92 2.91 7.78
C PRO A 101 17.82 2.07 7.14
N PHE A 102 17.96 1.72 5.86
CA PHE A 102 16.94 0.89 5.20
C PHE A 102 16.79 -0.48 5.86
N ASP A 103 17.86 -1.03 6.41
CA ASP A 103 17.82 -2.34 7.04
C ASP A 103 16.96 -2.31 8.32
N GLU A 104 17.02 -1.23 9.12
CA GLU A 104 16.12 -1.01 10.27
C GLU A 104 14.66 -0.90 9.83
N LEU A 105 14.40 -0.20 8.71
CA LEU A 105 13.05 -0.05 8.17
C LEU A 105 12.48 -1.38 7.66
N ASP A 106 13.31 -2.23 7.05
CA ASP A 106 12.89 -3.54 6.55
C ASP A 106 12.64 -4.52 7.70
N GLU A 107 13.53 -4.53 8.71
CA GLU A 107 13.35 -5.32 9.93
C GLU A 107 12.02 -4.97 10.61
N LYS A 108 11.76 -3.69 10.84
CA LYS A 108 10.50 -3.22 11.43
C LYS A 108 9.27 -3.61 10.59
N THR A 109 9.40 -3.60 9.27
CA THR A 109 8.33 -4.06 8.35
C THR A 109 8.06 -5.56 8.55
N GLY A 110 9.12 -6.36 8.72
CA GLY A 110 9.04 -7.78 9.07
C GLY A 110 8.39 -8.02 10.43
N GLU A 111 8.78 -7.26 11.45
CA GLU A 111 8.20 -7.35 12.81
C GLU A 111 6.69 -7.06 12.81
N ILE A 112 6.25 -6.03 12.09
CA ILE A 112 4.82 -5.70 11.94
C ILE A 112 4.09 -6.87 11.29
N THR A 113 4.65 -7.42 10.21
CA THR A 113 4.05 -8.56 9.51
C THR A 113 3.95 -9.79 10.40
N LYS A 114 5.00 -10.05 11.19
CA LYS A 114 5.04 -11.12 12.18
C LYS A 114 3.95 -10.92 13.24
N TYR A 115 3.83 -9.71 13.81
CA TYR A 115 2.78 -9.39 14.78
C TYR A 115 1.37 -9.62 14.23
N LEU A 116 1.10 -9.19 12.99
CA LEU A 116 -0.19 -9.39 12.35
C LEU A 116 -0.49 -10.89 12.16
N ARG A 117 0.46 -11.67 11.64
CA ARG A 117 0.25 -13.11 11.39
C ARG A 117 0.19 -13.93 12.67
N GLU A 118 1.13 -13.70 13.59
CA GLU A 118 1.36 -14.58 14.74
C GLU A 118 0.54 -14.17 15.96
N GLU A 119 0.42 -12.88 16.26
CA GLU A 119 -0.31 -12.43 17.46
C GLU A 119 -1.79 -12.22 17.15
N LEU A 120 -2.11 -11.55 16.03
CA LEU A 120 -3.50 -11.26 15.66
C LEU A 120 -4.18 -12.36 14.86
N LYS A 121 -3.42 -13.39 14.43
CA LYS A 121 -3.91 -14.53 13.64
C LYS A 121 -4.72 -14.11 12.41
N VAL A 122 -4.29 -13.03 11.75
CA VAL A 122 -4.88 -12.55 10.49
C VAL A 122 -4.04 -13.01 9.29
N ASN A 123 -4.70 -13.16 8.15
CA ASN A 123 -4.00 -13.35 6.88
C ASN A 123 -3.34 -12.04 6.47
N VAL A 124 -2.13 -12.08 5.90
CA VAL A 124 -1.42 -10.86 5.44
C VAL A 124 -0.96 -11.04 4.01
N VAL A 125 -1.48 -10.22 3.12
CA VAL A 125 -1.09 -10.10 1.71
C VAL A 125 -0.28 -8.83 1.54
N GLU A 126 0.89 -8.94 0.93
CA GLU A 126 1.86 -7.84 0.86
C GLU A 126 2.23 -7.53 -0.60
N MET A 127 2.50 -6.26 -0.88
CA MET A 127 3.03 -5.82 -2.16
C MET A 127 4.10 -4.76 -1.95
N ARG A 128 5.30 -5.00 -2.50
CA ARG A 128 6.37 -4.01 -2.55
C ARG A 128 6.17 -3.09 -3.75
N GLU A 129 6.49 -1.82 -3.60
CA GLU A 129 6.37 -0.80 -4.65
C GLU A 129 7.09 -1.20 -5.95
N CYS A 130 8.34 -1.67 -5.86
CA CYS A 130 9.13 -2.05 -7.02
C CYS A 130 8.47 -3.18 -7.83
N SER A 131 7.87 -4.15 -7.13
CA SER A 131 7.13 -5.27 -7.70
C SER A 131 5.84 -4.81 -8.37
N TRP A 132 5.10 -3.90 -7.72
CA TRP A 132 3.90 -3.31 -8.30
C TRP A 132 4.21 -2.53 -9.58
N ASN A 133 5.24 -1.69 -9.55
CA ASN A 133 5.69 -0.93 -10.70
C ASN A 133 6.10 -1.84 -11.88
N ASN A 134 6.81 -2.94 -11.60
CA ASN A 134 7.18 -3.92 -12.62
C ASN A 134 5.95 -4.63 -13.20
N LYS A 135 4.96 -4.97 -12.37
CA LYS A 135 3.71 -5.59 -12.81
C LYS A 135 2.91 -4.68 -13.75
N LYS A 136 2.79 -3.39 -13.41
CA LYS A 136 2.11 -2.40 -14.27
C LYS A 136 2.78 -2.26 -15.63
N LYS A 137 4.11 -2.20 -15.67
CA LYS A 137 4.89 -2.14 -16.92
C LYS A 137 4.67 -3.35 -17.83
N ARG A 138 4.45 -4.54 -17.26
CA ARG A 138 4.16 -5.75 -18.03
C ARG A 138 2.74 -5.74 -18.60
N ASN A 139 1.75 -5.36 -17.80
CA ASN A 139 0.35 -5.33 -18.24
C ASN A 139 0.05 -4.23 -19.27
N MET A 140 0.86 -3.18 -19.35
CA MET A 140 0.69 -2.11 -20.35
C MET A 140 1.37 -2.44 -21.70
N LYS A 141 2.04 -3.58 -21.80
CA LYS A 141 2.69 -4.08 -23.03
C LYS A 141 1.96 -5.29 -23.63
N SER A 142 0.86 -5.73 -23.03
CA SER A 142 0.02 -6.84 -23.50
C SER A 142 -1.20 -6.33 -24.25
#